data_AF-A0AAD9QBR8-F1
#
_entry.id   AF-A0AAD9QBR8-F1
#
_cell.length_a   1.000
_cell.length_b   1.000
_cell.length_c   1.000
_cell.angle_alpha   90.00
_cell.angle_beta   90.00
_cell.angle_gamma   90.00
#
_symmetry.space_group_name_H-M   'P 1'
#
loop_
_entity.id
_entity.type
_entity.pdbx_description
1 polymer ?
#
loop_
_entity_poly.entity_id
_entity_poly.type
_entity_poly.pdbx_seq_one_letter_code
_entity_poly.pdbx_strand_id
1 'polypeptide(L)'
;MSKDELNSCLKCFYTSARKQDGSYYKATSLKSIRSALDRHLRLPPHNKQFSIVSDSAFSEANRVLCGFVKELKISGKIEGVVHRKVIRKEQLELLFNRGQLGPANSQDPAQLLRTAWFYIGLYFGRRGLGDQRDLKSSMLVLRKSPDGAEYFELNRQTSASSLQHGNAKDESDTGAMFSVANSPRCPVMTLKNYLSRLNRNCDSLFQRPKDSKKQNFKTEDPFWYWPHPMGKFSLDKLMTEMSRNAGIKPSITKQCLRATSVAILSSTSRLKEDAIEAEQCSKATDLWKSHQIKFHKSNLLARFVAKEVVNPVPFPRPGPKFVGTMIEIEQLAPKENAQTSAIVLEVRQIPIIAQEESKKIDDKHEMKYVNQVPTLPGILVNAQIGEPSKSKLIPLAPRSETKSVQFKMDAN
;
A
#
# COMPACT_ATOMS: atom_id res chain seq x y z
N MET A 1 -8.50 53.57 -1.66
CA MET A 1 -8.13 52.93 -2.93
C MET A 1 -9.34 52.21 -3.49
N SER A 2 -9.80 52.62 -4.67
CA SER A 2 -10.90 52.00 -5.41
C SER A 2 -10.50 50.64 -5.98
N LYS A 3 -11.47 49.87 -6.52
CA LYS A 3 -11.17 48.60 -7.20
C LYS A 3 -10.30 48.82 -8.45
N ASP A 4 -10.54 49.89 -9.20
CA ASP A 4 -9.83 50.19 -10.46
C ASP A 4 -8.40 50.66 -10.21
N GLU A 5 -8.20 51.49 -9.17
CA GLU A 5 -6.86 51.88 -8.72
C GLU A 5 -6.08 50.66 -8.26
N LEU A 6 -6.70 49.79 -7.46
CA LEU A 6 -6.06 48.56 -6.99
C LEU A 6 -5.74 47.61 -8.16
N ASN A 7 -6.65 47.42 -9.10
CA ASN A 7 -6.41 46.62 -10.32
C ASN A 7 -5.22 47.18 -11.12
N SER A 8 -5.12 48.50 -11.25
CA SER A 8 -3.99 49.18 -11.89
C SER A 8 -2.68 48.96 -11.16
N CYS A 9 -2.66 49.12 -9.83
CA CYS A 9 -1.49 48.83 -9.01
C CYS A 9 -1.06 47.36 -9.11
N LEU A 10 -2.01 46.42 -9.13
CA LEU A 10 -1.72 44.98 -9.22
C LEU A 10 -1.07 44.61 -10.56
N LYS A 11 -1.47 45.25 -11.68
CA LYS A 11 -0.81 45.08 -12.99
C LYS A 11 0.69 45.36 -12.87
N CYS A 12 1.04 46.54 -12.37
CA CYS A 12 2.43 46.97 -12.19
C CYS A 12 3.16 46.11 -11.17
N PHE A 13 2.50 45.75 -10.06
CA PHE A 13 3.11 44.93 -9.02
C PHE A 13 3.51 43.55 -9.55
N TYR A 14 2.63 42.87 -10.30
CA TYR A 14 2.91 41.53 -10.81
C TYR A 14 4.07 41.50 -11.81
N THR A 15 4.18 42.51 -12.69
CA THR A 15 5.23 42.58 -13.70
C THR A 15 6.57 43.05 -13.11
N SER A 16 6.54 43.82 -12.02
CA SER A 16 7.72 44.33 -11.32
C SER A 16 8.25 43.41 -10.21
N ALA A 17 7.48 42.41 -9.77
CA ALA A 17 7.89 41.52 -8.68
C ALA A 17 9.19 40.76 -9.00
N ARG A 18 10.23 40.97 -8.17
CA ARG A 18 11.54 40.28 -8.24
C ARG A 18 11.97 39.79 -6.86
N LYS A 19 12.88 38.81 -6.85
CA LYS A 19 13.62 38.41 -5.65
C LYS A 19 14.67 39.47 -5.30
N GLN A 20 15.29 39.31 -4.13
CA GLN A 20 16.38 40.19 -3.66
C GLN A 20 17.60 40.19 -4.60
N ASP A 21 17.85 39.09 -5.29
CA ASP A 21 18.94 38.95 -6.28
C ASP A 21 18.59 39.54 -7.67
N GLY A 22 17.44 40.21 -7.80
CA GLY A 22 16.95 40.76 -9.08
C GLY A 22 16.32 39.73 -10.02
N SER A 23 16.38 38.43 -9.70
CA SER A 23 15.79 37.37 -10.53
C SER A 23 14.27 37.30 -10.43
N TYR A 24 13.64 36.75 -11.46
CA TYR A 24 12.19 36.57 -11.49
C TYR A 24 11.71 35.45 -10.54
N TYR A 25 10.52 35.63 -9.97
CA TYR A 25 9.84 34.57 -9.23
C TYR A 25 9.33 33.47 -10.17
N LYS A 26 9.33 32.21 -9.70
CA LYS A 26 8.70 31.10 -10.43
C LYS A 26 7.20 31.34 -10.57
N ALA A 27 6.59 30.75 -11.60
CA ALA A 27 5.15 30.87 -11.87
C ALA A 27 4.27 30.51 -10.66
N THR A 28 4.65 29.49 -9.89
CA THR A 28 3.93 29.08 -8.67
C THR A 28 4.05 30.11 -7.55
N SER A 29 5.23 30.72 -7.39
CA SER A 29 5.46 31.78 -6.40
C SER A 29 4.63 33.02 -6.72
N LEU A 30 4.59 33.47 -7.98
CA LEU A 30 3.75 34.61 -8.38
C LEU A 30 2.26 34.36 -8.13
N LYS A 31 1.77 33.15 -8.43
CA LYS A 31 0.39 32.75 -8.09
C LYS A 31 0.16 32.75 -6.57
N SER A 32 1.14 32.27 -5.80
CA SER A 32 1.07 32.23 -4.33
C SER A 32 1.07 33.64 -3.73
N ILE A 33 1.85 34.57 -4.28
CA ILE A 33 1.85 35.98 -3.89
C ILE A 33 0.45 36.58 -4.12
N ARG A 34 -0.15 36.38 -5.29
CA ARG A 34 -1.53 36.82 -5.55
C ARG A 34 -2.52 36.23 -4.54
N SER A 35 -2.46 34.92 -4.30
CA SER A 35 -3.34 34.27 -3.31
C SER A 35 -3.10 34.78 -1.88
N ALA A 36 -1.86 35.11 -1.53
CA ALA A 36 -1.53 35.69 -0.23
C ALA A 36 -2.08 37.12 -0.08
N LEU A 37 -1.97 37.94 -1.12
CA LEU A 37 -2.56 39.28 -1.16
C LEU A 37 -4.09 39.21 -1.05
N ASP A 38 -4.71 38.34 -1.85
CA ASP A 38 -6.15 38.11 -1.80
C ASP A 38 -6.62 37.71 -0.39
N ARG A 39 -5.93 36.75 0.22
CA ARG A 39 -6.19 36.35 1.60
C ARG A 39 -5.97 37.49 2.59
N HIS A 40 -4.91 38.27 2.44
CA HIS A 40 -4.60 39.40 3.31
C HIS A 40 -5.66 40.50 3.27
N LEU A 41 -6.22 40.77 2.09
CA LEU A 41 -7.31 41.74 1.91
C LEU A 41 -8.63 41.22 2.49
N ARG A 42 -8.91 39.92 2.38
CA ARG A 42 -10.19 39.33 2.83
C ARG A 42 -10.23 39.02 4.33
N LEU A 43 -9.08 38.77 4.97
CA LEU A 43 -9.01 38.48 6.39
C LEU A 43 -8.94 39.77 7.25
N PRO A 44 -9.22 39.68 8.55
CA PRO A 44 -9.01 40.77 9.48
C PRO A 44 -7.55 41.27 9.43
N PRO A 45 -7.31 42.59 9.52
CA PRO A 45 -8.28 43.65 9.81
C PRO A 45 -9.01 44.22 8.56
N HIS A 46 -8.60 43.84 7.36
CA HIS A 46 -9.02 44.52 6.12
C HIS A 46 -10.42 44.15 5.64
N ASN A 47 -10.86 42.90 5.89
CA ASN A 47 -12.22 42.38 5.67
C ASN A 47 -12.88 42.82 4.34
N LYS A 48 -12.10 42.89 3.24
CA LYS A 48 -12.62 43.28 1.93
C LYS A 48 -13.61 42.22 1.43
N GLN A 49 -14.77 42.69 0.95
CA GLN A 49 -15.84 41.82 0.43
C GLN A 49 -15.61 41.35 -1.01
N PHE A 50 -14.51 41.75 -1.64
CA PHE A 50 -14.15 41.34 -2.99
C PHE A 50 -12.88 40.47 -2.99
N SER A 51 -12.73 39.67 -4.04
CA SER A 51 -11.57 38.79 -4.27
C SER A 51 -10.82 39.28 -5.49
N ILE A 52 -9.53 39.59 -5.33
CA ILE A 52 -8.69 40.03 -6.46
C ILE A 52 -8.38 38.88 -7.44
N VAL A 53 -8.73 37.64 -7.07
CA VAL A 53 -8.55 36.45 -7.90
C VAL A 53 -9.77 36.17 -8.78
N SER A 54 -10.98 36.40 -8.27
CA SER A 54 -12.22 35.94 -8.90
C SER A 54 -13.19 37.05 -9.29
N ASP A 55 -13.09 38.23 -8.70
CA ASP A 55 -13.93 39.38 -9.06
C ASP A 55 -13.53 39.92 -10.44
N SER A 56 -14.52 40.19 -11.29
CA SER A 56 -14.34 40.61 -12.69
C SER A 56 -13.63 41.96 -12.82
N ALA A 57 -13.72 42.81 -11.79
CA ALA A 57 -13.01 44.10 -11.74
C ALA A 57 -11.47 43.94 -11.80
N PHE A 58 -10.95 42.76 -11.46
CA PHE A 58 -9.51 42.45 -11.48
C PHE A 58 -9.08 41.56 -12.66
N SER A 59 -9.97 41.34 -13.62
CA SER A 59 -9.72 40.48 -14.79
C SER A 59 -8.48 40.93 -15.58
N GLU A 60 -8.28 42.23 -15.72
CA GLU A 60 -7.13 42.80 -16.44
C GLU A 60 -5.80 42.50 -15.73
N ALA A 61 -5.68 42.77 -14.42
CA ALA A 61 -4.49 42.40 -13.65
C ALA A 61 -4.21 40.90 -13.69
N ASN A 62 -5.25 40.08 -13.63
CA ASN A 62 -5.11 38.63 -13.73
C ASN A 62 -4.65 38.18 -15.12
N ARG A 63 -5.12 38.84 -16.20
CA ARG A 63 -4.67 38.60 -17.57
C ARG A 63 -3.21 38.99 -17.74
N VAL A 64 -2.80 40.16 -17.22
CA VAL A 64 -1.41 40.64 -17.24
C VAL A 64 -0.49 39.66 -16.51
N LEU A 65 -0.86 39.22 -15.31
CA LEU A 65 -0.09 38.20 -14.59
C LEU A 65 0.06 36.91 -15.38
N CYS A 66 -1.03 36.41 -15.98
CA CYS A 66 -1.01 35.21 -16.80
C CYS A 66 -0.13 35.37 -18.05
N GLY A 67 -0.23 36.51 -18.75
CA GLY A 67 0.57 36.84 -19.92
C GLY A 67 2.06 36.94 -19.58
N PHE A 68 2.38 37.69 -18.53
CA PHE A 68 3.75 37.84 -18.03
C PHE A 68 4.37 36.49 -17.64
N VAL A 69 3.64 35.63 -16.94
CA VAL A 69 4.12 34.27 -16.61
C VAL A 69 4.36 33.43 -17.88
N LYS A 70 3.56 33.58 -18.93
CA LYS A 70 3.78 32.89 -20.21
C LYS A 70 5.04 33.42 -20.91
N GLU A 71 5.20 34.74 -20.97
CA GLU A 71 6.36 35.40 -21.57
C GLU A 71 7.67 34.98 -20.87
N LEU A 72 7.69 34.96 -19.54
CA LEU A 72 8.87 34.53 -18.78
C LEU A 72 9.25 33.06 -19.04
N LYS A 73 8.27 32.20 -19.32
CA LYS A 73 8.52 30.80 -19.70
C LYS A 73 9.07 30.69 -21.11
N ILE A 74 8.47 31.42 -22.06
CA ILE A 74 8.89 31.40 -23.48
C ILE A 74 10.31 31.97 -23.63
N SER A 75 10.61 33.05 -22.93
CA SER A 75 11.95 33.69 -22.92
C SER A 75 13.00 32.93 -22.11
N GLY A 76 12.63 31.82 -21.46
CA GLY A 76 13.55 31.01 -20.64
C GLY A 76 13.99 31.65 -19.32
N LYS A 77 13.47 32.84 -18.96
CA LYS A 77 13.81 33.58 -17.73
C LYS A 77 13.31 32.89 -16.45
N ILE A 78 12.25 32.10 -16.56
CA ILE A 78 11.82 31.18 -15.50
C ILE A 78 11.73 29.78 -16.06
N GLU A 79 12.09 28.78 -15.25
CA GLU A 79 11.91 27.38 -15.62
C GLU A 79 10.43 27.12 -15.97
N GLY A 80 10.23 26.43 -17.09
CA GLY A 80 8.92 25.87 -17.44
C GLY A 80 8.40 24.96 -16.33
N VAL A 81 7.16 24.48 -16.47
CA VAL A 81 6.66 23.42 -15.57
C VAL A 81 7.53 22.19 -15.79
N VAL A 82 8.55 22.00 -14.94
CA VAL A 82 9.36 20.79 -14.96
C VAL A 82 8.43 19.67 -14.52
N HIS A 83 7.89 18.93 -15.49
CA HIS A 83 7.30 17.63 -15.23
C HIS A 83 8.35 16.82 -14.50
N ARG A 84 8.10 16.58 -13.21
CA ARG A 84 9.08 16.03 -12.27
C ARG A 84 9.58 14.71 -12.83
N LYS A 85 10.88 14.64 -13.12
CA LYS A 85 11.49 13.47 -13.76
C LYS A 85 11.34 12.26 -12.84
N VAL A 86 10.73 11.22 -13.38
CA VAL A 86 10.69 9.87 -12.80
C VAL A 86 12.14 9.39 -12.66
N ILE A 87 12.45 8.78 -11.51
CA ILE A 87 13.72 8.06 -11.28
C ILE A 87 13.84 6.98 -12.34
N ARG A 88 14.88 7.08 -13.19
CA ARG A 88 15.15 6.07 -14.21
C ARG A 88 15.80 4.83 -13.59
N LYS A 89 15.70 3.70 -14.29
CA LYS A 89 16.26 2.43 -13.81
C LYS A 89 17.78 2.52 -13.61
N GLU A 90 18.48 3.18 -14.53
CA GLU A 90 19.94 3.34 -14.49
C GLU A 90 20.38 4.18 -13.28
N GLN A 91 19.59 5.21 -12.96
CA GLN A 91 19.81 6.03 -11.77
C GLN A 91 19.60 5.23 -10.48
N LEU A 92 18.58 4.36 -10.45
CA LEU A 92 18.35 3.48 -9.31
C LEU A 92 19.50 2.48 -9.14
N GLU A 93 19.98 1.89 -10.23
CA GLU A 93 21.13 0.98 -10.19
C GLU A 93 22.39 1.70 -9.70
N LEU A 94 22.63 2.95 -10.10
CA LEU A 94 23.73 3.74 -9.55
C LEU A 94 23.62 3.93 -8.03
N LEU A 95 22.41 4.15 -7.49
CA LEU A 95 22.21 4.27 -6.05
C LEU A 95 22.57 2.98 -5.29
N PHE A 96 22.21 1.82 -5.84
CA PHE A 96 22.59 0.52 -5.26
C PHE A 96 24.09 0.25 -5.43
N ASN A 97 24.64 0.43 -6.63
CA ASN A 97 26.04 0.14 -6.95
C ASN A 97 27.02 1.04 -6.18
N ARG A 98 26.62 2.28 -5.85
CA ARG A 98 27.42 3.22 -5.03
C ARG A 98 27.12 3.10 -3.53
N GLY A 99 26.40 2.06 -3.09
CA GLY A 99 26.10 1.80 -1.69
C GLY A 99 25.21 2.84 -1.01
N GLN A 100 24.55 3.71 -1.78
CA GLN A 100 23.60 4.67 -1.23
C GLN A 100 22.31 3.94 -0.80
N LEU A 101 21.88 2.96 -1.57
CA LEU A 101 20.90 1.94 -1.20
C LEU A 101 21.59 0.59 -1.06
N GLY A 102 21.06 -0.28 -0.21
CA GLY A 102 21.67 -1.56 0.15
C GLY A 102 20.73 -2.75 0.03
N PRO A 103 21.27 -3.97 0.24
CA PRO A 103 20.45 -5.16 0.35
C PRO A 103 19.65 -5.16 1.66
N ALA A 104 18.63 -6.01 1.73
CA ALA A 104 17.73 -6.14 2.87
C ALA A 104 18.44 -6.58 4.16
N ASN A 105 19.52 -7.33 4.05
CA ASN A 105 20.39 -7.77 5.15
C ASN A 105 21.57 -6.82 5.40
N SER A 106 21.53 -5.58 4.90
CA SER A 106 22.60 -4.59 5.12
C SER A 106 22.93 -4.45 6.61
N GLN A 107 24.23 -4.43 6.91
CA GLN A 107 24.78 -4.23 8.24
C GLN A 107 25.26 -2.80 8.50
N ASP A 108 25.09 -1.90 7.53
CA ASP A 108 25.38 -0.47 7.68
C ASP A 108 24.09 0.26 8.13
N PRO A 109 24.04 0.82 9.36
CA PRO A 109 22.87 1.53 9.88
C PRO A 109 22.40 2.68 8.98
N ALA A 110 23.34 3.41 8.36
CA ALA A 110 23.02 4.53 7.50
C ALA A 110 22.48 4.05 6.15
N GLN A 111 23.06 3.01 5.57
CA GLN A 111 22.55 2.40 4.33
C GLN A 111 21.18 1.75 4.53
N LEU A 112 20.98 1.03 5.63
CA LEU A 112 19.71 0.40 5.98
C LEU A 112 18.60 1.44 6.16
N LEU A 113 18.89 2.55 6.86
CA LEU A 113 17.95 3.68 7.01
C LEU A 113 17.58 4.30 5.66
N ARG A 114 18.57 4.58 4.81
CA ARG A 114 18.33 5.16 3.48
C ARG A 114 17.46 4.25 2.62
N THR A 115 17.68 2.94 2.68
CA THR A 115 16.93 1.94 1.93
C THR A 115 15.50 1.80 2.45
N ALA A 116 15.32 1.71 3.77
CA ALA A 116 13.99 1.69 4.38
C ALA A 116 13.19 2.97 4.07
N TRP A 117 13.81 4.15 4.21
CA TRP A 117 13.19 5.44 3.85
C TRP A 117 12.77 5.49 2.39
N PHE A 118 13.62 5.01 1.48
CA PHE A 118 13.33 4.95 0.05
C PHE A 118 12.12 4.05 -0.24
N TYR A 119 12.04 2.85 0.34
CA TYR A 119 10.88 1.97 0.14
C TYR A 119 9.60 2.54 0.75
N ILE A 120 9.66 3.11 1.95
CA ILE A 120 8.49 3.75 2.56
C ILE A 120 7.96 4.88 1.66
N GLY A 121 8.85 5.72 1.12
CA GLY A 121 8.47 6.77 0.18
C GLY A 121 7.97 6.25 -1.17
N LEU A 122 8.53 5.15 -1.69
CA LEU A 122 8.11 4.55 -2.96
C LEU A 122 6.72 3.90 -2.84
N TYR A 123 6.48 3.11 -1.80
CA TYR A 123 5.25 2.33 -1.65
C TYR A 123 4.09 3.16 -1.08
N PHE A 124 4.38 4.04 -0.12
CA PHE A 124 3.35 4.78 0.62
C PHE A 124 3.32 6.29 0.32
N GLY A 125 4.33 6.84 -0.37
CA GLY A 125 4.47 8.28 -0.64
C GLY A 125 3.55 8.86 -1.73
N ARG A 126 2.65 8.06 -2.31
CA ARG A 126 1.74 8.48 -3.40
C ARG A 126 0.83 9.64 -3.05
N ARG A 127 0.34 9.73 -1.80
CA ARG A 127 -0.46 10.88 -1.33
C ARG A 127 0.36 11.94 -0.60
N GLY A 128 1.67 11.76 -0.55
CA GLY A 128 2.56 12.51 0.31
C GLY A 128 2.46 11.93 1.71
N LEU A 129 3.58 11.40 2.19
CA LEU A 129 3.76 11.26 3.63
C LEU A 129 3.91 12.69 4.17
N GLY A 130 3.29 12.97 5.31
CA GLY A 130 3.26 14.26 6.00
C GLY A 130 4.65 14.74 6.35
N ASP A 131 4.80 15.44 7.47
CA ASP A 131 6.16 15.61 7.97
C ASP A 131 6.71 14.21 8.25
N GLN A 132 7.69 13.76 7.45
CA GLN A 132 8.25 12.40 7.60
C GLN A 132 8.93 12.23 8.95
N ARG A 133 9.26 13.34 9.63
CA ARG A 133 9.74 13.37 11.01
C ARG A 133 8.69 12.87 12.01
N ASP A 134 7.41 13.02 11.70
CA ASP A 134 6.30 12.68 12.61
C ASP A 134 5.81 11.24 12.42
N LEU A 135 6.37 10.51 11.45
CA LEU A 135 6.05 9.10 11.26
C LEU A 135 6.57 8.29 12.44
N LYS A 136 5.71 7.43 12.98
CA LYS A 136 6.04 6.52 14.08
C LYS A 136 6.22 5.10 13.60
N SER A 137 7.05 4.32 14.29
CA SER A 137 7.26 2.89 13.98
C SER A 137 5.96 2.09 14.05
N SER A 138 5.08 2.41 15.00
CA SER A 138 3.76 1.79 15.18
C SER A 138 2.78 2.03 14.02
N MET A 139 3.06 2.99 13.13
CA MET A 139 2.23 3.22 11.95
C MET A 139 2.42 2.13 10.88
N LEU A 140 3.53 1.37 10.91
CA LEU A 140 3.77 0.27 9.99
C LEU A 140 3.28 -1.04 10.61
N VAL A 141 2.28 -1.65 9.98
CA VAL A 141 1.69 -2.90 10.47
C VAL A 141 2.10 -4.03 9.54
N LEU A 142 2.75 -5.04 10.11
CA LEU A 142 3.02 -6.28 9.41
C LEU A 142 1.76 -7.14 9.38
N ARG A 143 1.38 -7.58 8.19
CA ARG A 143 0.25 -8.46 7.94
C ARG A 143 0.72 -9.69 7.16
N LYS A 144 -0.12 -10.73 7.20
CA LYS A 144 -0.02 -11.90 6.33
C LYS A 144 -1.25 -11.95 5.46
N SER A 145 -1.04 -12.27 4.19
CA SER A 145 -2.12 -12.53 3.26
C SER A 145 -2.68 -13.94 3.42
N PRO A 146 -3.86 -14.25 2.85
CA PRO A 146 -4.43 -15.60 2.91
C PRO A 146 -3.50 -16.68 2.36
N ASP A 147 -2.65 -16.33 1.40
CA ASP A 147 -1.61 -17.16 0.78
C ASP A 147 -0.29 -17.19 1.56
N GLY A 148 -0.23 -16.56 2.75
CA GLY A 148 0.93 -16.57 3.63
C GLY A 148 2.00 -15.53 3.31
N ALA A 149 1.83 -14.73 2.25
CA ALA A 149 2.75 -13.66 1.91
C ALA A 149 2.71 -12.53 2.95
N GLU A 150 3.87 -12.19 3.48
CA GLU A 150 3.99 -11.09 4.43
C GLU A 150 4.02 -9.74 3.69
N TYR A 151 3.35 -8.74 4.26
CA TYR A 151 3.34 -7.39 3.72
C TYR A 151 3.19 -6.33 4.82
N PHE A 152 3.68 -5.12 4.54
CA PHE A 152 3.43 -3.96 5.38
C PHE A 152 2.30 -3.10 4.81
N GLU A 153 1.48 -2.56 5.71
CA GLU A 153 0.50 -1.50 5.43
C GLU A 153 0.63 -0.37 6.46
N LEU A 154 0.14 0.83 6.11
CA LEU A 154 0.05 1.93 7.07
C LEU A 154 -1.24 1.81 7.91
N ASN A 155 -1.10 1.83 9.24
CA ASN A 155 -2.23 1.90 10.15
C ASN A 155 -2.93 3.25 10.00
N ARG A 156 -4.14 3.24 9.45
CA ARG A 156 -4.89 4.44 9.08
C ARG A 156 -5.37 5.27 10.26
N GLN A 157 -5.72 4.66 11.38
CA GLN A 157 -6.21 5.38 12.56
C GLN A 157 -5.10 6.27 13.15
N THR A 158 -3.85 5.81 13.11
CA THR A 158 -2.68 6.56 13.58
C THR A 158 -2.03 7.42 12.50
N SER A 159 -2.27 7.16 11.21
CA SER A 159 -1.58 7.82 10.08
C SER A 159 -2.45 8.83 9.31
N ALA A 160 -3.72 9.00 9.67
CA ALA A 160 -4.64 9.94 8.99
C ALA A 160 -4.11 11.38 8.97
N SER A 161 -3.51 11.86 10.06
CA SER A 161 -2.86 13.18 10.13
C SER A 161 -1.55 13.28 9.33
N SER A 162 -0.95 12.13 8.99
CA SER A 162 0.33 12.01 8.30
C SER A 162 0.19 11.79 6.79
N LEU A 163 -1.01 11.88 6.21
CA LEU A 163 -1.24 11.83 4.77
C LEU A 163 -1.81 13.18 4.30
N GLN A 164 -1.05 13.95 3.52
CA GLN A 164 -1.39 15.35 3.27
C GLN A 164 -2.61 15.57 2.34
N HIS A 165 -3.14 14.53 1.67
CA HIS A 165 -4.15 14.71 0.60
C HIS A 165 -5.12 13.51 0.42
N GLY A 166 -5.64 12.92 1.50
CA GLY A 166 -6.61 11.81 1.39
C GLY A 166 -8.07 12.26 1.49
N ASN A 167 -8.84 12.16 0.40
CA ASN A 167 -10.31 12.09 0.52
C ASN A 167 -10.69 10.78 1.23
N ALA A 168 -11.65 10.82 2.15
CA ALA A 168 -12.08 9.67 2.93
C ALA A 168 -12.65 8.51 2.09
N LYS A 169 -13.11 8.78 0.85
CA LYS A 169 -13.76 7.79 -0.03
C LYS A 169 -12.82 6.81 -0.73
N ASP A 170 -11.52 7.09 -0.81
CA ASP A 170 -10.56 6.22 -1.51
C ASP A 170 -9.81 5.29 -0.54
N GLU A 171 -10.60 4.46 0.15
CA GLU A 171 -10.20 3.50 1.19
C GLU A 171 -9.18 2.44 0.71
N SER A 172 -9.18 2.11 -0.59
CA SER A 172 -8.41 0.99 -1.16
C SER A 172 -6.97 1.33 -1.56
N ASP A 173 -6.53 2.59 -1.41
CA ASP A 173 -5.31 3.08 -2.09
C ASP A 173 -4.19 3.56 -1.15
N THR A 174 -4.26 3.26 0.15
CA THR A 174 -3.14 3.50 1.09
C THR A 174 -1.85 2.73 0.73
N GLY A 175 -1.95 1.76 -0.18
CA GLY A 175 -0.81 0.96 -0.66
C GLY A 175 -0.46 -0.17 0.31
N ALA A 176 0.20 -1.20 -0.21
CA ALA A 176 0.76 -2.28 0.58
C ALA A 176 2.12 -2.65 -0.01
N MET A 177 3.03 -3.11 0.84
CA MET A 177 4.39 -3.47 0.47
C MET A 177 4.58 -4.96 0.77
N PHE A 178 4.46 -5.79 -0.26
CA PHE A 178 4.59 -7.25 -0.17
C PHE A 178 6.05 -7.70 -0.23
N SER A 179 6.29 -8.83 0.42
CA SER A 179 7.57 -9.52 0.35
C SER A 179 7.84 -10.01 -1.06
N VAL A 180 9.12 -10.05 -1.42
CA VAL A 180 9.60 -10.57 -2.70
C VAL A 180 10.55 -11.71 -2.38
N ALA A 181 10.15 -12.92 -2.74
CA ALA A 181 10.93 -14.13 -2.47
C ALA A 181 12.30 -14.04 -3.15
N ASN A 182 13.33 -14.54 -2.46
CA ASN A 182 14.72 -14.65 -2.95
C ASN A 182 15.33 -13.33 -3.48
N SER A 183 14.79 -12.17 -3.10
CA SER A 183 15.32 -10.89 -3.53
C SER A 183 16.22 -10.26 -2.46
N PRO A 184 17.49 -9.95 -2.77
CA PRO A 184 18.34 -9.18 -1.85
C PRO A 184 17.82 -7.75 -1.68
N ARG A 185 16.92 -7.28 -2.56
CA ARG A 185 16.26 -5.96 -2.47
C ARG A 185 14.83 -6.07 -1.95
N CYS A 186 14.47 -7.16 -1.27
CA CYS A 186 13.11 -7.36 -0.74
C CYS A 186 12.72 -6.23 0.22
N PRO A 187 11.62 -5.50 -0.05
CA PRO A 187 11.27 -4.33 0.74
C PRO A 187 10.75 -4.71 2.13
N VAL A 188 9.99 -5.80 2.27
CA VAL A 188 9.54 -6.30 3.58
C VAL A 188 10.70 -6.74 4.45
N MET A 189 11.65 -7.50 3.90
CA MET A 189 12.82 -7.95 4.66
C MET A 189 13.70 -6.77 5.09
N THR A 190 13.84 -5.76 4.23
CA THR A 190 14.53 -4.50 4.56
C THR A 190 13.86 -3.78 5.73
N LEU A 191 12.52 -3.64 5.69
CA LEU A 191 11.78 -2.99 6.78
C LEU A 191 11.84 -3.81 8.07
N LYS A 192 11.73 -5.14 8.02
CA LYS A 192 11.89 -6.00 9.20
C LYS A 192 13.26 -5.82 9.85
N ASN A 193 14.34 -5.83 9.05
CA ASN A 193 15.69 -5.59 9.54
C ASN A 193 15.83 -4.17 10.13
N TYR A 194 15.30 -3.16 9.45
CA TYR A 194 15.33 -1.79 9.96
C TYR A 194 14.61 -1.65 11.31
N LEU A 195 13.36 -2.12 11.39
CA LEU A 195 12.51 -2.00 12.58
C LEU A 195 13.06 -2.79 13.78
N SER A 196 13.70 -3.95 13.56
CA SER A 196 14.28 -4.75 14.65
C SER A 196 15.50 -4.08 15.30
N ARG A 197 16.14 -3.13 14.61
CA ARG A 197 17.34 -2.40 15.08
C ARG A 197 17.04 -1.01 15.63
N LEU A 198 15.79 -0.53 15.53
CA LEU A 198 15.37 0.76 16.07
C LEU A 198 15.48 0.79 17.59
N ASN A 199 15.79 1.97 18.13
CA ASN A 199 15.79 2.17 19.56
C ASN A 199 14.35 2.31 20.07
N ARG A 200 13.98 1.50 21.07
CA ARG A 200 12.62 1.45 21.64
C ARG A 200 12.27 2.69 22.46
N ASN A 201 13.27 3.46 22.92
CA ASN A 201 13.06 4.70 23.67
C ASN A 201 12.70 5.90 22.78
N CYS A 202 12.47 5.68 21.48
CA CYS A 202 12.07 6.72 20.54
C CYS A 202 10.98 6.19 19.61
N ASP A 203 9.80 6.81 19.66
CA ASP A 203 8.66 6.44 18.80
C ASP A 203 8.88 6.77 17.32
N SER A 204 9.81 7.68 17.02
CA SER A 204 10.09 8.13 15.65
C SER A 204 10.54 6.96 14.79
N LEU A 205 9.94 6.83 13.61
CA LEU A 205 10.28 5.83 12.63
C LEU A 205 11.69 6.05 12.09
N PHE A 206 12.04 7.31 11.77
CA PHE A 206 13.38 7.66 11.29
C PHE A 206 14.22 8.21 12.43
N GLN A 207 15.16 7.40 12.90
CA GLN A 207 16.08 7.72 13.99
C GLN A 207 17.49 7.97 13.45
N ARG A 208 18.32 8.74 14.17
CA ARG A 208 19.70 9.01 13.74
C ARG A 208 20.55 7.72 13.79
N PRO A 209 21.22 7.33 12.69
CA PRO A 209 22.07 6.14 12.68
C PRO A 209 23.31 6.36 13.55
N LYS A 210 23.77 5.31 14.24
CA LYS A 210 25.12 5.28 14.79
C LYS A 210 26.13 5.25 13.63
N ASP A 211 27.23 5.97 13.79
CA ASP A 211 28.27 6.05 12.75
C ASP A 211 29.09 4.75 12.76
N SER A 212 28.96 3.96 11.69
CA SER A 212 29.69 2.69 11.54
C SER A 212 31.21 2.86 11.43
N LYS A 213 31.70 4.08 11.14
CA LYS A 213 33.13 4.36 10.94
C LYS A 213 33.78 5.16 12.06
N LYS A 214 32.99 5.82 12.91
CA LYS A 214 33.52 6.73 13.95
C LYS A 214 33.11 6.38 15.37
N GLN A 215 32.17 5.46 15.55
CA GLN A 215 31.72 5.03 16.87
C GLN A 215 32.07 3.55 17.04
N ASN A 216 32.20 3.08 18.29
CA ASN A 216 32.37 1.67 18.68
C ASN A 216 31.13 0.83 18.32
N PHE A 217 30.58 1.01 17.12
CA PHE A 217 29.43 0.31 16.60
C PHE A 217 29.84 -1.13 16.32
N LYS A 218 29.09 -2.05 16.91
CA LYS A 218 29.20 -3.48 16.69
C LYS A 218 27.92 -3.97 16.01
N THR A 219 28.05 -4.85 15.02
CA THR A 219 26.89 -5.41 14.31
C THR A 219 25.97 -6.22 15.23
N GLU A 220 26.53 -6.71 16.34
CA GLU A 220 25.86 -7.45 17.39
C GLU A 220 25.04 -6.54 18.31
N ASP A 221 25.22 -5.21 18.25
CA ASP A 221 24.47 -4.27 19.09
C ASP A 221 22.96 -4.46 18.88
N PRO A 222 22.17 -4.45 19.97
CA PRO A 222 20.72 -4.57 19.86
C PRO A 222 20.09 -3.36 19.17
N PHE A 223 20.69 -2.17 19.31
CA PHE A 223 20.18 -0.91 18.76
C PHE A 223 21.22 -0.21 17.90
N TRP A 224 20.90 -0.01 16.63
CA TRP A 224 21.79 0.63 15.66
C TRP A 224 21.55 2.14 15.51
N TYR A 225 20.50 2.65 16.16
CA TYR A 225 20.09 4.03 16.08
C TYR A 225 20.08 4.68 17.46
N TRP A 226 20.37 5.98 17.49
CA TRP A 226 20.19 6.80 18.68
C TRP A 226 18.69 7.04 18.92
N PRO A 227 18.24 7.22 20.18
CA PRO A 227 16.84 7.51 20.50
C PRO A 227 16.48 8.98 20.17
N HIS A 228 16.89 9.44 18.99
CA HIS A 228 16.70 10.80 18.50
C HIS A 228 16.13 10.76 17.09
N PRO A 229 15.05 11.51 16.80
CA PRO A 229 14.51 11.59 15.46
C PRO A 229 15.50 12.25 14.48
N MET A 230 15.43 11.83 13.23
CA MET A 230 16.07 12.54 12.12
C MET A 230 15.49 13.95 11.98
N GLY A 231 16.34 14.92 11.68
CA GLY A 231 15.89 16.29 11.44
C GLY A 231 15.08 16.40 10.14
N LYS A 232 14.07 17.27 10.12
CA LYS A 232 13.24 17.53 8.93
C LYS A 232 14.07 17.85 7.69
N PHE A 233 15.03 18.78 7.84
CA PHE A 233 15.95 19.13 6.76
C PHE A 233 16.82 17.96 6.28
N SER A 234 17.23 17.08 7.18
CA SER A 234 18.01 15.88 6.82
C SER A 234 17.17 14.90 6.01
N LEU A 235 15.92 14.65 6.41
CA LEU A 235 15.00 13.78 5.67
C LEU A 235 14.65 14.36 4.29
N ASP A 236 14.41 15.67 4.21
CA ASP A 236 14.10 16.32 2.93
C ASP A 236 15.29 16.32 1.95
N LYS A 237 16.52 16.43 2.46
CA LYS A 237 17.75 16.37 1.65
C LYS A 237 18.25 14.96 1.38
N LEU A 238 17.73 13.94 2.05
CA LEU A 238 18.27 12.58 2.02
C LEU A 238 18.40 12.02 0.59
N MET A 239 17.36 12.17 -0.24
CA MET A 239 17.40 11.72 -1.64
C MET A 239 18.44 12.48 -2.47
N THR A 240 18.55 13.79 -2.26
CA THR A 240 19.48 14.65 -2.98
C THR A 240 20.92 14.37 -2.59
N GLU A 241 21.16 14.10 -1.31
CA GLU A 241 22.48 13.68 -0.81
C GLU A 241 22.87 12.31 -1.38
N MET A 242 21.98 11.31 -1.33
CA MET A 242 22.21 10.01 -1.98
C MET A 242 22.55 10.18 -3.46
N SER A 243 21.77 10.98 -4.17
CA SER A 243 21.98 11.24 -5.58
C SER A 243 23.34 11.90 -5.87
N ARG A 244 23.74 12.86 -5.04
CA ARG A 244 25.04 13.53 -5.17
C ARG A 244 26.18 12.56 -4.90
N ASN A 245 26.08 11.77 -3.83
CA ASN A 245 27.09 10.79 -3.44
C ASN A 245 27.21 9.65 -4.47
N ALA A 246 26.14 9.33 -5.20
CA ALA A 246 26.17 8.38 -6.31
C ALA A 246 26.65 8.99 -7.65
N GLY A 247 26.92 10.31 -7.71
CA GLY A 247 27.36 11.00 -8.93
C GLY A 247 26.25 11.28 -9.95
N ILE A 248 24.97 11.23 -9.55
CA ILE A 248 23.84 11.42 -10.46
C ILE A 248 23.55 12.92 -10.67
N LYS A 249 23.53 13.35 -11.94
CA LYS A 249 23.24 14.72 -12.38
C LYS A 249 22.11 14.74 -13.42
N PRO A 250 21.11 15.63 -13.32
CA PRO A 250 20.80 16.46 -12.14
C PRO A 250 20.39 15.58 -10.95
N SER A 251 20.57 16.09 -9.73
CA SER A 251 20.30 15.31 -8.52
C SER A 251 18.81 14.97 -8.37
N ILE A 252 18.54 13.76 -7.92
CA ILE A 252 17.19 13.27 -7.62
C ILE A 252 16.70 13.91 -6.33
N THR A 253 15.42 14.28 -6.28
CA THR A 253 14.79 14.86 -5.09
C THR A 253 13.76 13.89 -4.51
N LYS A 254 13.39 14.09 -3.23
CA LYS A 254 12.29 13.35 -2.57
C LYS A 254 11.01 13.30 -3.42
N GLN A 255 10.78 14.36 -4.17
CA GLN A 255 9.60 14.50 -5.01
C GLN A 255 9.63 13.65 -6.29
N CYS A 256 10.82 13.29 -6.78
CA CYS A 256 10.99 12.33 -7.87
C CYS A 256 10.53 10.93 -7.46
N LEU A 257 10.71 10.55 -6.18
CA LEU A 257 10.26 9.26 -5.65
C LEU A 257 8.73 9.11 -5.79
N ARG A 258 7.99 10.14 -5.39
CA ARG A 258 6.53 10.17 -5.60
C ARG A 258 6.15 10.14 -7.07
N ALA A 259 6.85 10.92 -7.92
CA ALA A 259 6.57 10.93 -9.35
C ALA A 259 6.78 9.53 -9.97
N THR A 260 7.82 8.81 -9.55
CA THR A 260 8.08 7.42 -9.92
C THR A 260 6.96 6.48 -9.50
N SER A 261 6.53 6.53 -8.22
CA SER A 261 5.43 5.69 -7.74
C SER A 261 4.15 5.91 -8.54
N VAL A 262 3.81 7.18 -8.83
CA VAL A 262 2.62 7.53 -9.62
C VAL A 262 2.78 7.02 -11.05
N ALA A 263 3.92 7.29 -11.70
CA ALA A 263 4.14 6.86 -13.08
C ALA A 263 4.04 5.34 -13.27
N ILE A 264 4.70 4.56 -12.40
CA ILE A 264 4.68 3.08 -12.45
C ILE A 264 3.26 2.53 -12.27
N LEU A 265 2.47 3.15 -11.38
CA LEU A 265 1.14 2.65 -11.05
C LEU A 265 0.05 3.16 -12.00
N SER A 266 0.27 4.31 -12.65
CA SER A 266 -0.62 4.88 -13.67
C SER A 266 -0.42 4.25 -15.06
N SER A 267 0.77 3.74 -15.38
CA SER A 267 1.00 3.01 -16.65
C SER A 267 0.18 1.73 -16.77
N THR A 268 -0.38 1.23 -15.66
CA THR A 268 -1.09 -0.06 -15.61
C THR A 268 -2.60 0.09 -15.44
N SER A 269 -3.09 1.26 -15.03
CA SER A 269 -4.53 1.57 -15.05
C SER A 269 -5.09 1.65 -16.48
N ARG A 270 -4.26 1.96 -17.49
CA ARG A 270 -4.64 1.90 -18.91
C ARG A 270 -4.81 0.48 -19.47
N LEU A 271 -4.31 -0.54 -18.77
CA LEU A 271 -4.52 -1.95 -19.13
C LEU A 271 -5.75 -2.56 -18.43
N LYS A 272 -6.50 -1.76 -17.67
CA LYS A 272 -7.68 -2.20 -16.92
C LYS A 272 -9.01 -1.64 -17.44
N GLU A 273 -8.97 -0.65 -18.34
CA GLU A 273 -10.20 -0.16 -18.99
C GLU A 273 -10.71 -1.15 -20.07
N ASP A 274 -9.86 -2.05 -20.56
CA ASP A 274 -10.27 -3.12 -21.49
C ASP A 274 -10.74 -4.41 -20.78
N ALA A 275 -10.82 -4.43 -19.44
CA ALA A 275 -11.10 -5.65 -18.67
C ALA A 275 -12.12 -5.47 -17.54
N ILE A 276 -13.11 -4.58 -17.72
CA ILE A 276 -14.27 -4.46 -16.82
C ILE A 276 -15.54 -4.86 -17.58
N GLU A 277 -15.69 -6.16 -17.77
CA GLU A 277 -16.99 -6.84 -17.83
C GLU A 277 -16.83 -8.13 -17.02
N ALA A 278 -17.14 -8.06 -15.73
CA ALA A 278 -17.50 -9.21 -14.89
C ALA A 278 -17.84 -8.76 -13.44
N GLU A 279 -19.13 -8.48 -13.27
CA GLU A 279 -19.98 -9.12 -12.26
C GLU A 279 -19.87 -8.73 -10.77
N GLN A 280 -21.06 -8.35 -10.25
CA GLN A 280 -21.38 -8.08 -8.85
C GLN A 280 -21.50 -9.39 -8.06
N CYS A 281 -20.76 -9.53 -6.95
CA CYS A 281 -21.17 -10.44 -5.87
C CYS A 281 -20.37 -10.22 -4.57
N SER A 282 -21.05 -9.98 -3.44
CA SER A 282 -20.63 -10.26 -2.04
C SER A 282 -19.32 -9.64 -1.48
N LYS A 283 -19.41 -9.09 -0.25
CA LYS A 283 -18.32 -8.45 0.52
C LYS A 283 -17.02 -9.26 0.66
N ALA A 284 -17.06 -10.58 0.52
CA ALA A 284 -15.87 -11.44 0.53
C ALA A 284 -15.05 -11.33 -0.77
N THR A 285 -15.69 -11.04 -1.91
CA THR A 285 -14.98 -10.75 -3.17
C THR A 285 -14.32 -9.38 -3.14
N ASP A 286 -14.89 -8.40 -2.43
CA ASP A 286 -14.33 -7.04 -2.33
C ASP A 286 -12.98 -7.03 -1.59
N LEU A 287 -12.87 -7.78 -0.50
CA LEU A 287 -11.62 -7.92 0.27
C LEU A 287 -10.54 -8.65 -0.55
N TRP A 288 -10.90 -9.73 -1.24
CA TRP A 288 -9.99 -10.47 -2.11
C TRP A 288 -9.53 -9.63 -3.30
N LYS A 289 -10.47 -8.96 -4.01
CA LYS A 289 -10.18 -8.03 -5.10
C LYS A 289 -9.29 -6.88 -4.62
N SER A 290 -9.57 -6.33 -3.43
CA SER A 290 -8.73 -5.29 -2.81
C SER A 290 -7.30 -5.80 -2.53
N HIS A 291 -7.17 -7.02 -1.99
CA HIS A 291 -5.87 -7.66 -1.76
C HIS A 291 -5.11 -7.86 -3.07
N GLN A 292 -5.78 -8.37 -4.09
CA GLN A 292 -5.21 -8.61 -5.42
C GLN A 292 -4.71 -7.30 -6.06
N ILE A 293 -5.48 -6.23 -5.93
CA ILE A 293 -5.08 -4.89 -6.40
C ILE A 293 -3.84 -4.41 -5.63
N LYS A 294 -3.82 -4.54 -4.30
CA LYS A 294 -2.68 -4.18 -3.45
C LYS A 294 -1.43 -4.97 -3.82
N PHE A 295 -1.54 -6.29 -4.00
CA PHE A 295 -0.46 -7.19 -4.40
C PHE A 295 0.10 -6.80 -5.77
N HIS A 296 -0.78 -6.62 -6.77
CA HIS A 296 -0.37 -6.25 -8.12
C HIS A 296 0.38 -4.91 -8.14
N LYS A 297 -0.14 -3.89 -7.46
CA LYS A 297 0.53 -2.58 -7.31
C LYS A 297 1.91 -2.74 -6.65
N SER A 298 2.01 -3.53 -5.58
CA SER A 298 3.27 -3.81 -4.90
C SER A 298 4.29 -4.51 -5.81
N ASN A 299 3.84 -5.46 -6.62
CA ASN A 299 4.68 -6.21 -7.54
C ASN A 299 5.25 -5.30 -8.65
N LEU A 300 4.45 -4.37 -9.19
CA LEU A 300 4.93 -3.38 -10.15
C LEU A 300 6.08 -2.52 -9.58
N LEU A 301 5.93 -2.05 -8.34
CA LEU A 301 6.99 -1.31 -7.65
C LEU A 301 8.21 -2.19 -7.36
N ALA A 302 7.99 -3.46 -6.98
CA ALA A 302 9.07 -4.41 -6.74
C ALA A 302 9.90 -4.68 -8.00
N ARG A 303 9.26 -4.82 -9.16
CA ARG A 303 9.94 -5.00 -10.46
C ARG A 303 10.80 -3.78 -10.82
N PHE A 304 10.35 -2.58 -10.49
CA PHE A 304 11.16 -1.38 -10.66
C PHE A 304 12.41 -1.40 -9.77
N VAL A 305 12.36 -2.02 -8.59
CA VAL A 305 13.49 -2.11 -7.65
C VAL A 305 14.42 -3.30 -7.94
N ALA A 306 13.89 -4.41 -8.45
CA ALA A 306 14.61 -5.66 -8.65
C ALA A 306 15.81 -5.50 -9.58
N LYS A 307 16.93 -6.18 -9.29
CA LYS A 307 18.14 -6.13 -10.13
C LYS A 307 17.94 -6.88 -11.46
N GLU A 308 17.22 -7.99 -11.41
CA GLU A 308 16.89 -8.85 -12.55
C GLU A 308 15.36 -8.85 -12.80
N VAL A 309 14.95 -9.24 -14.01
CA VAL A 309 13.54 -9.41 -14.36
C VAL A 309 12.99 -10.56 -13.54
N VAL A 310 12.37 -10.25 -12.41
CA VAL A 310 11.59 -11.22 -11.65
C VAL A 310 10.40 -11.58 -12.53
N ASN A 311 10.31 -12.85 -12.95
CA ASN A 311 9.10 -13.39 -13.57
C ASN A 311 7.90 -12.96 -12.73
N PRO A 312 6.78 -12.50 -13.33
CA PRO A 312 5.64 -12.05 -12.55
C PRO A 312 5.27 -13.17 -11.59
N VAL A 313 5.46 -12.93 -10.28
CA VAL A 313 4.93 -13.84 -9.25
C VAL A 313 3.44 -13.91 -9.56
N PRO A 314 2.94 -15.08 -10.04
CA PRO A 314 1.53 -15.21 -10.37
C PRO A 314 0.76 -14.84 -9.11
N PHE A 315 -0.30 -14.05 -9.25
CA PHE A 315 -1.20 -13.92 -8.12
C PHE A 315 -1.69 -15.33 -7.78
N PRO A 316 -1.44 -15.85 -6.57
CA PRO A 316 -1.83 -17.22 -6.26
C PRO A 316 -3.34 -17.33 -6.43
N ARG A 317 -3.79 -18.28 -7.25
CA ARG A 317 -5.22 -18.63 -7.27
C ARG A 317 -5.57 -19.08 -5.86
N PRO A 318 -6.78 -18.75 -5.36
CA PRO A 318 -7.22 -19.29 -4.08
C PRO A 318 -6.99 -20.81 -4.11
N GLY A 319 -6.25 -21.34 -3.13
CA GLY A 319 -6.14 -22.77 -2.98
C GLY A 319 -7.53 -23.41 -2.85
N PRO A 320 -7.63 -24.73 -3.07
CA PRO A 320 -8.88 -25.47 -2.94
C PRO A 320 -9.68 -25.01 -1.71
N LYS A 321 -10.88 -24.48 -1.93
CA LYS A 321 -11.73 -24.04 -0.83
C LYS A 321 -12.45 -25.26 -0.26
N PHE A 322 -12.28 -25.49 1.04
CA PHE A 322 -13.12 -26.44 1.76
C PHE A 322 -14.55 -25.90 1.77
N VAL A 323 -15.46 -26.60 1.10
CA VAL A 323 -16.88 -26.18 0.96
C VAL A 323 -17.74 -26.79 2.05
N GLY A 324 -17.36 -27.98 2.53
CA GLY A 324 -18.06 -28.71 3.57
C GLY A 324 -17.64 -30.18 3.60
N THR A 325 -18.33 -30.99 4.39
CA THR A 325 -18.14 -32.44 4.44
C THR A 325 -19.45 -33.11 3.99
N MET A 326 -19.40 -33.94 2.95
CA MET A 326 -20.51 -34.86 2.66
C MET A 326 -20.43 -36.04 3.61
N ILE A 327 -21.58 -36.48 4.10
CA ILE A 327 -21.71 -37.70 4.89
C ILE A 327 -22.45 -38.70 4.02
N GLU A 328 -21.76 -39.75 3.60
CA GLU A 328 -22.35 -40.89 2.89
C GLU A 328 -22.68 -41.96 3.93
N ILE A 329 -23.92 -42.46 3.90
CA ILE A 329 -24.41 -43.49 4.82
C ILE A 329 -24.87 -44.67 3.96
N GLU A 330 -24.16 -45.78 4.05
CA GLU A 330 -24.49 -47.00 3.31
C GLU A 330 -24.91 -48.09 4.30
N GLN A 331 -26.08 -48.69 4.07
CA GLN A 331 -26.53 -49.83 4.88
C GLN A 331 -25.85 -51.09 4.39
N LEU A 332 -25.02 -51.70 5.22
CA LEU A 332 -24.35 -52.94 4.88
C LEU A 332 -25.37 -54.09 4.86
N ALA A 333 -25.31 -54.93 3.83
CA ALA A 333 -26.15 -56.11 3.74
C ALA A 333 -25.94 -57.00 4.98
N PRO A 334 -27.01 -57.55 5.57
CA PRO A 334 -26.88 -58.41 6.75
C PRO A 334 -25.99 -59.60 6.40
N LYS A 335 -24.95 -59.84 7.20
CA LYS A 335 -24.15 -61.06 7.07
C LYS A 335 -25.06 -62.26 7.33
N GLU A 336 -25.18 -63.16 6.37
CA GLU A 336 -25.87 -64.44 6.56
C GLU A 336 -25.29 -65.11 7.81
N ASN A 337 -26.16 -65.37 8.80
CA ASN A 337 -25.91 -65.93 10.14
C ASN A 337 -25.75 -64.99 11.35
N ALA A 338 -26.22 -63.74 11.31
CA ALA A 338 -26.39 -62.95 12.53
C ALA A 338 -27.85 -62.97 13.06
N GLN A 339 -28.08 -63.60 14.21
CA GLN A 339 -29.37 -63.71 14.92
C GLN A 339 -29.81 -62.41 15.62
N THR A 340 -29.36 -61.25 15.15
CA THR A 340 -29.66 -59.94 15.77
C THR A 340 -30.18 -58.98 14.71
N SER A 341 -31.33 -58.37 15.00
CA SER A 341 -31.99 -57.30 14.22
C SER A 341 -31.24 -55.96 14.32
N ALA A 342 -29.92 -56.00 14.16
CA ALA A 342 -29.06 -54.81 14.16
C ALA A 342 -28.81 -54.36 12.72
N ILE A 343 -29.34 -53.17 12.38
CA ILE A 343 -29.01 -52.50 11.13
C ILE A 343 -27.62 -51.87 11.28
N VAL A 344 -26.64 -52.35 10.50
CA VAL A 344 -25.29 -51.81 10.49
C VAL A 344 -25.18 -50.80 9.35
N LEU A 345 -24.93 -49.54 9.71
CA LEU A 345 -24.70 -48.44 8.76
C LEU A 345 -23.22 -48.09 8.74
N GLU A 346 -22.61 -48.08 7.56
CA GLU A 346 -21.28 -47.51 7.35
C GLU A 346 -21.41 -46.03 7.04
N VAL A 347 -20.77 -45.18 7.84
CA VAL A 347 -20.81 -43.72 7.69
C VAL A 347 -19.44 -43.23 7.24
N ARG A 348 -19.36 -42.66 6.03
CA ARG A 348 -18.13 -42.09 5.46
C ARG A 348 -18.22 -40.57 5.40
N GLN A 349 -17.18 -39.90 5.89
CA GLN A 349 -17.05 -38.45 5.80
C GLN A 349 -16.12 -38.08 4.65
N ILE A 350 -16.63 -37.36 3.66
CA ILE A 350 -15.88 -36.98 2.45
C ILE A 350 -15.72 -35.45 2.45
N PRO A 351 -14.49 -34.92 2.56
CA PRO A 351 -14.26 -33.49 2.47
C PRO A 351 -14.54 -33.00 1.04
N ILE A 352 -15.45 -32.06 0.88
CA ILE A 352 -15.77 -31.44 -0.40
C ILE A 352 -14.83 -30.27 -0.61
N ILE A 353 -14.04 -30.36 -1.67
CA ILE A 353 -13.05 -29.38 -2.04
C ILE A 353 -13.45 -28.78 -3.40
N ALA A 354 -13.68 -27.47 -3.46
CA ALA A 354 -13.90 -26.78 -4.73
C ALA A 354 -12.57 -26.36 -5.35
N GLN A 355 -12.31 -26.83 -6.57
CA GLN A 355 -11.27 -26.31 -7.48
C GLN A 355 -11.95 -25.66 -8.68
N GLU A 356 -11.59 -24.42 -8.99
CA GLU A 356 -11.95 -23.79 -10.26
C GLU A 356 -11.00 -24.31 -11.36
N GLU A 357 -11.42 -25.35 -12.09
CA GLU A 357 -10.79 -25.69 -13.37
C GLU A 357 -11.52 -24.99 -14.52
N SER A 358 -10.87 -23.99 -15.11
CA SER A 358 -11.34 -23.35 -16.33
C SER A 358 -11.02 -24.24 -17.54
N LYS A 359 -11.96 -25.08 -17.98
CA LYS A 359 -11.97 -25.65 -19.34
C LYS A 359 -13.01 -24.92 -20.18
N LYS A 360 -12.57 -24.29 -21.26
CA LYS A 360 -13.42 -23.62 -22.24
C LYS A 360 -13.90 -24.67 -23.24
N ILE A 361 -15.16 -25.09 -23.15
CA ILE A 361 -15.86 -25.81 -24.20
C ILE A 361 -17.27 -25.18 -24.27
N ASP A 362 -17.59 -24.59 -25.41
CA ASP A 362 -18.90 -24.04 -25.81
C ASP A 362 -19.69 -23.24 -24.74
N ASP A 363 -19.19 -22.04 -24.41
CA ASP A 363 -19.90 -20.92 -23.77
C ASP A 363 -20.78 -21.22 -22.54
N LYS A 364 -20.57 -22.34 -21.86
CA LYS A 364 -21.14 -22.65 -20.54
C LYS A 364 -20.02 -22.87 -19.53
N HIS A 365 -19.99 -22.05 -18.48
CA HIS A 365 -19.19 -22.33 -17.29
C HIS A 365 -19.83 -23.52 -16.56
N GLU A 366 -19.21 -24.70 -16.64
CA GLU A 366 -19.59 -25.85 -15.83
C GLU A 366 -18.65 -25.98 -14.62
N MET A 367 -19.18 -25.82 -13.41
CA MET A 367 -18.45 -26.06 -12.16
C MET A 367 -18.33 -27.58 -11.96
N LYS A 368 -17.14 -28.15 -12.17
CA LYS A 368 -16.87 -29.55 -11.83
C LYS A 368 -16.33 -29.66 -10.40
N TYR A 369 -17.04 -30.42 -9.57
CA TYR A 369 -16.55 -30.84 -8.25
C TYR A 369 -15.58 -32.01 -8.45
N VAL A 370 -14.34 -31.86 -8.00
CA VAL A 370 -13.34 -32.93 -8.05
C VAL A 370 -13.29 -33.59 -6.67
N ASN A 371 -13.81 -34.81 -6.57
CA ASN A 371 -13.66 -35.66 -5.40
C ASN A 371 -12.22 -36.19 -5.35
N GLN A 372 -11.34 -35.54 -4.59
CA GLN A 372 -10.07 -36.17 -4.19
C GLN A 372 -10.27 -36.82 -2.83
N VAL A 373 -10.19 -38.15 -2.80
CA VAL A 373 -10.33 -38.97 -1.59
C VAL A 373 -8.97 -39.18 -0.93
N PRO A 374 -8.74 -38.68 0.29
CA PRO A 374 -7.93 -39.38 1.26
C PRO A 374 -8.85 -40.18 2.19
N THR A 375 -8.67 -41.49 2.23
CA THR A 375 -9.38 -42.39 3.14
C THR A 375 -9.01 -42.07 4.60
N LEU A 376 -9.98 -41.60 5.39
CA LEU A 376 -9.91 -41.61 6.85
C LEU A 376 -10.59 -42.88 7.38
N PRO A 377 -10.09 -43.50 8.46
CA PRO A 377 -10.70 -44.70 9.04
C PRO A 377 -12.10 -44.39 9.59
N GLY A 378 -13.09 -45.18 9.19
CA GLY A 378 -14.51 -44.99 9.54
C GLY A 378 -14.83 -45.23 11.02
N ILE A 379 -15.87 -44.56 11.52
CA ILE A 379 -16.43 -44.76 12.86
C ILE A 379 -17.69 -45.62 12.74
N LEU A 380 -17.70 -46.78 13.38
CA LEU A 380 -18.90 -47.63 13.52
C LEU A 380 -19.79 -47.07 14.64
N VAL A 381 -21.04 -46.76 14.32
CA VAL A 381 -22.05 -46.35 15.32
C VAL A 381 -23.22 -47.33 15.25
N ASN A 382 -23.44 -48.09 16.34
CA ASN A 382 -24.63 -48.91 16.51
C ASN A 382 -25.73 -48.05 17.16
N ALA A 383 -26.91 -47.97 16.53
CA ALA A 383 -28.10 -47.32 17.10
C ALA A 383 -29.31 -48.26 17.03
N GLN A 384 -30.04 -48.40 18.15
CA GLN A 384 -31.34 -49.07 18.21
C GLN A 384 -32.46 -48.02 18.07
N ILE A 385 -33.52 -48.39 17.35
CA ILE A 385 -34.60 -47.50 16.91
C ILE A 385 -35.53 -47.14 18.08
N GLY A 386 -35.74 -45.85 18.32
CA GLY A 386 -36.87 -45.27 19.08
C GLY A 386 -37.55 -44.18 18.25
N GLU A 387 -38.87 -44.02 18.43
CA GLU A 387 -39.82 -43.28 17.57
C GLU A 387 -39.46 -41.81 17.20
N PRO A 388 -39.99 -41.28 16.08
CA PRO A 388 -39.49 -40.05 15.46
C PRO A 388 -40.04 -38.81 16.17
N SER A 389 -39.18 -38.11 16.91
CA SER A 389 -39.46 -36.75 17.40
C SER A 389 -38.73 -35.70 16.55
N LYS A 390 -39.49 -34.76 15.98
CA LYS A 390 -39.08 -33.69 15.06
C LYS A 390 -37.75 -33.01 15.44
N SER A 391 -36.71 -33.18 14.62
CA SER A 391 -35.44 -32.45 14.78
C SER A 391 -35.39 -31.18 13.92
N LYS A 392 -35.32 -30.03 14.57
CA LYS A 392 -34.97 -28.71 13.99
C LYS A 392 -33.52 -28.72 13.48
N LEU A 393 -33.29 -28.14 12.31
CA LEU A 393 -31.95 -27.77 11.81
C LEU A 393 -31.36 -26.65 12.68
N ILE A 394 -30.21 -26.88 13.29
CA ILE A 394 -29.38 -25.84 13.92
C ILE A 394 -28.07 -25.73 13.13
N PRO A 395 -27.68 -24.55 12.63
CA PRO A 395 -26.38 -24.36 12.01
C PRO A 395 -25.31 -24.25 13.09
N LEU A 396 -24.28 -25.11 13.05
CA LEU A 396 -23.10 -24.97 13.90
C LEU A 396 -22.06 -24.06 13.22
N ALA A 397 -21.76 -22.94 13.88
CA ALA A 397 -20.66 -22.03 13.54
C ALA A 397 -19.29 -22.68 13.85
N PRO A 398 -18.18 -22.22 13.23
CA PRO A 398 -16.92 -22.93 13.25
C PRO A 398 -16.22 -22.72 14.60
N ARG A 399 -16.04 -23.80 15.36
CA ARG A 399 -15.06 -23.86 16.46
C ARG A 399 -14.21 -25.10 16.32
N SER A 400 -12.92 -24.86 16.26
CA SER A 400 -11.85 -25.84 16.38
C SER A 400 -11.80 -26.36 17.81
N GLU A 401 -12.51 -27.44 18.11
CA GLU A 401 -12.28 -28.27 19.30
C GLU A 401 -13.12 -29.55 19.14
N THR A 402 -12.46 -30.69 19.04
CA THR A 402 -13.10 -32.01 19.13
C THR A 402 -13.72 -32.17 20.52
N LYS A 403 -15.04 -32.00 20.61
CA LYS A 403 -15.82 -32.48 21.75
C LYS A 403 -16.70 -33.62 21.28
N SER A 404 -16.47 -34.79 21.86
CA SER A 404 -17.43 -35.90 21.88
C SER A 404 -18.70 -35.41 22.57
N VAL A 405 -19.79 -35.30 21.82
CA VAL A 405 -21.12 -34.98 22.37
C VAL A 405 -21.78 -36.30 22.75
N GLN A 406 -21.82 -36.62 24.04
CA GLN A 406 -22.70 -37.65 24.57
C GLN A 406 -24.08 -37.01 24.82
N PHE A 407 -25.11 -37.47 24.13
CA PHE A 407 -26.49 -37.18 24.50
C PHE A 407 -26.88 -38.13 25.64
N LYS A 408 -27.20 -37.56 26.81
CA LYS A 408 -27.88 -38.25 27.89
C LYS A 408 -29.33 -37.76 27.87
N MET A 409 -30.29 -38.62 27.55
CA MET A 409 -31.70 -38.34 27.74
C MET A 409 -32.12 -38.98 29.05
N ASP A 410 -32.41 -38.15 30.05
CA ASP A 410 -33.20 -38.57 31.22
C ASP A 410 -34.68 -38.52 30.82
N ALA A 411 -35.41 -39.58 31.15
CA ALA A 411 -36.82 -39.72 30.83
C ALA A 411 -37.70 -39.00 31.88
N ASN A 412 -38.52 -38.06 31.41
CA ASN A 412 -39.94 -37.94 31.75
C ASN A 412 -40.65 -36.99 30.77
#